data_AF-A0A3A4K8F2-F1
#
_entry.id   AF-A0A3A4K8F2-F1
#
_cell.length_a   1.000
_cell.length_b   1.000
_cell.length_c   1.000
_cell.angle_alpha   90.00
_cell.angle_beta   90.00
_cell.angle_gamma   90.00
#
_symmetry.space_group_name_H-M   'P 1'
#
loop_
_entity.id
_entity.type
_entity.pdbx_description
1 polymer ?
#
loop_
_entity_poly.entity_id
_entity_poly.type
_entity_poly.pdbx_seq_one_letter_code
_entity_poly.pdbx_strand_id
1 'polypeptide(L)'
;MLRIGLTGGMGAGKSTVARVLAELGAVVIDSDVLAREVVAPGTPGLAALVEAFGADILAPDGALDRPALAAVAFSSDSARARLNSITHPLVGARTAELIASAAPDAIVVQDIPLLVENGLAPLMNLVVVVDVDAETRIRRLVEFRGIAESDARARISTQATDEQRRAVADVLLDNSGPAESIEKSVRELWDERLAPFEANLRAGEPARRTEVRLVAPDPEWSAQARRLIARLWVACGSAATRIDHIGSTAVPDLPAKDVIDLQITVADLAAADGFRDALAAAGFPVRPRITGDNPKPTPEDPAGTDATLWAKRLHMSADPGRPANVHVRVAGSPGQRYALLFRDWLRADPAARAEYLAVKRAGERAALAHDGPDAIDAYLDNKEPWFDSAYERAAAWAAAR
;
A
#
# COMPACT_ATOMS: atom_id res chain seq x y z
N MET A 1 12.37 -9.16 -4.70
CA MET A 1 11.08 -9.88 -4.54
C MET A 1 9.97 -8.90 -4.25
N LEU A 2 8.87 -9.02 -5.00
CA LEU A 2 7.63 -8.27 -4.79
C LEU A 2 6.68 -9.09 -3.89
N ARG A 3 6.14 -8.49 -2.83
CA ARG A 3 5.22 -9.14 -1.89
C ARG A 3 3.80 -8.63 -2.08
N ILE A 4 2.90 -9.54 -2.46
CA ILE A 4 1.49 -9.27 -2.69
C ILE A 4 0.66 -9.92 -1.58
N GLY A 5 -0.23 -9.15 -0.97
CA GLY A 5 -1.27 -9.71 -0.10
C GLY A 5 -2.51 -10.03 -0.91
N LEU A 6 -2.97 -11.28 -0.91
CA LEU A 6 -4.23 -11.69 -1.53
C LEU A 6 -5.26 -11.96 -0.42
N THR A 7 -6.42 -11.32 -0.52
CA THR A 7 -7.51 -11.52 0.43
C THR A 7 -8.88 -11.35 -0.23
N GLY A 8 -9.95 -11.53 0.54
CA GLY A 8 -11.32 -11.59 0.04
C GLY A 8 -12.19 -12.43 0.97
N GLY A 9 -13.47 -12.06 1.04
CA GLY A 9 -14.44 -12.73 1.89
C GLY A 9 -14.56 -14.23 1.59
N MET A 10 -15.04 -15.00 2.57
CA MET A 10 -15.33 -16.41 2.35
C MET A 10 -16.32 -16.56 1.17
N GLY A 11 -16.04 -17.45 0.23
CA GLY A 11 -16.85 -17.60 -1.00
C GLY A 11 -16.52 -16.62 -2.13
N ALA A 12 -15.58 -15.68 -1.95
CA ALA A 12 -15.21 -14.71 -2.99
C ALA A 12 -14.40 -15.30 -4.16
N GLY A 13 -13.81 -16.49 -4.00
CA GLY A 13 -13.04 -17.16 -5.07
C GLY A 13 -11.55 -16.85 -5.10
N LYS A 14 -10.94 -16.49 -3.94
CA LYS A 14 -9.48 -16.29 -3.81
C LYS A 14 -8.64 -17.42 -4.39
N SER A 15 -9.05 -18.67 -4.18
CA SER A 15 -8.34 -19.85 -4.68
C SER A 15 -8.23 -19.87 -6.21
N THR A 16 -9.21 -19.32 -6.93
CA THR A 16 -9.14 -19.17 -8.39
C THR A 16 -8.07 -18.16 -8.78
N VAL A 17 -8.04 -17.00 -8.12
CA VAL A 17 -7.02 -15.96 -8.36
C VAL A 17 -5.63 -16.46 -8.00
N ALA A 18 -5.47 -17.12 -6.85
CA ALA A 18 -4.20 -17.71 -6.41
C ALA A 18 -3.68 -18.75 -7.42
N ARG A 19 -4.55 -19.62 -7.93
CA ARG A 19 -4.18 -20.60 -8.97
C ARG A 19 -3.67 -19.93 -10.24
N VAL A 20 -4.40 -18.94 -10.77
CA VAL A 20 -4.00 -18.26 -12.01
C VAL A 20 -2.67 -17.52 -11.82
N LEU A 21 -2.45 -16.89 -10.66
CA LEU A 21 -1.16 -16.26 -10.34
C LEU A 21 -0.03 -17.29 -10.26
N ALA A 22 -0.27 -18.47 -9.68
CA ALA A 22 0.71 -19.56 -9.66
C ALA A 22 1.05 -20.06 -11.07
N GLU A 23 0.05 -20.19 -11.96
CA GLU A 23 0.25 -20.56 -13.37
C GLU A 23 1.10 -19.54 -14.14
N LEU A 24 1.05 -18.27 -13.74
CA LEU A 24 1.86 -17.18 -14.30
C LEU A 24 3.27 -17.12 -13.70
N GLY A 25 3.58 -17.95 -12.70
CA GLY A 25 4.91 -18.05 -12.08
C GLY A 25 5.03 -17.41 -10.68
N ALA A 26 3.92 -16.98 -10.07
CA ALA A 26 3.96 -16.49 -8.70
C ALA A 26 4.25 -17.61 -7.70
N VAL A 27 5.02 -17.30 -6.66
CA VAL A 27 5.16 -18.17 -5.49
C VAL A 27 3.99 -17.89 -4.55
N VAL A 28 3.03 -18.81 -4.48
CA VAL A 28 1.86 -18.67 -3.60
C VAL A 28 2.15 -19.30 -2.24
N ILE A 29 1.99 -18.49 -1.19
CA ILE A 29 2.07 -18.91 0.21
C ILE A 29 0.66 -18.81 0.79
N ASP A 30 0.03 -19.97 1.01
CA ASP A 30 -1.32 -20.06 1.56
C ASP A 30 -1.27 -20.18 3.10
N SER A 31 -1.78 -19.17 3.79
CA SER A 31 -1.76 -19.11 5.26
C SER A 31 -2.59 -20.21 5.92
N ASP A 32 -3.69 -20.64 5.29
CA ASP A 32 -4.52 -21.73 5.81
C ASP A 32 -3.78 -23.05 5.69
N VAL A 33 -3.06 -23.29 4.59
CA VAL A 33 -2.20 -24.48 4.42
C VAL A 33 -1.09 -24.48 5.46
N LEU A 34 -0.37 -23.37 5.64
CA LEU A 34 0.69 -23.26 6.63
C LEU A 34 0.18 -23.49 8.05
N ALA A 35 -1.00 -22.95 8.40
CA ALA A 35 -1.64 -23.19 9.69
C ALA A 35 -1.96 -24.68 9.92
N ARG A 36 -2.02 -25.52 8.88
CA ARG A 36 -2.13 -26.98 9.02
C ARG A 36 -0.77 -27.64 9.18
N GLU A 37 0.21 -27.22 8.40
CA GLU A 37 1.55 -27.80 8.40
C GLU A 37 2.26 -27.62 9.75
N VAL A 38 2.17 -26.43 10.35
CA VAL A 38 2.89 -26.11 11.60
C VAL A 38 2.38 -26.85 12.83
N VAL A 39 1.24 -27.55 12.70
CA VAL A 39 0.61 -28.38 13.75
C VAL A 39 0.41 -29.81 13.28
N ALA A 40 1.13 -30.25 12.25
CA ALA A 40 1.12 -31.64 11.79
C ALA A 40 1.72 -32.57 12.87
N PRO A 41 1.41 -33.89 12.82
CA PRO A 41 2.03 -34.88 13.71
C PRO A 41 3.55 -34.74 13.77
N GLY A 42 4.10 -34.76 15.00
CA GLY A 42 5.54 -34.65 15.24
C GLY A 42 6.11 -33.23 15.21
N THR A 43 5.30 -32.20 14.97
CA THR A 43 5.76 -30.80 15.01
C THR A 43 5.76 -30.23 16.43
N PRO A 44 6.65 -29.26 16.73
CA PRO A 44 6.60 -28.51 17.99
C PRO A 44 5.27 -27.79 18.21
N GLY A 45 4.61 -27.34 17.13
CA GLY A 45 3.32 -26.67 17.23
C GLY A 45 2.22 -27.56 17.76
N LEU A 46 2.14 -28.82 17.29
CA LEU A 46 1.17 -29.77 17.82
C LEU A 46 1.42 -30.06 19.30
N ALA A 47 2.69 -30.26 19.69
CA ALA A 47 3.06 -30.50 21.09
C ALA A 47 2.64 -29.32 22.00
N ALA A 48 2.89 -28.09 21.57
CA ALA A 48 2.48 -26.88 22.30
C ALA A 48 0.95 -26.76 22.42
N LEU A 49 0.19 -27.14 21.39
CA LEU A 49 -1.27 -27.17 21.46
C LEU A 49 -1.77 -28.23 22.44
N VAL A 50 -1.18 -29.42 22.46
CA VAL A 50 -1.54 -30.50 23.39
C VAL A 50 -1.24 -30.08 24.84
N GLU A 51 -0.10 -29.45 25.08
CA GLU A 51 0.23 -28.86 26.39
C GLU A 51 -0.80 -27.80 26.80
N ALA A 52 -1.28 -27.02 25.84
CA ALA A 52 -2.19 -25.92 26.11
C ALA A 52 -3.65 -26.34 26.33
N PHE A 53 -4.16 -27.27 25.53
CA PHE A 53 -5.58 -27.62 25.44
C PHE A 53 -5.89 -29.06 25.86
N GLY A 54 -4.87 -29.84 26.22
CA GLY A 54 -5.00 -31.24 26.61
C GLY A 54 -4.92 -32.21 25.42
N ALA A 55 -4.79 -33.50 25.72
CA ALA A 55 -4.68 -34.55 24.71
C ALA A 55 -5.99 -34.85 23.97
N ASP A 56 -7.13 -34.35 24.46
CA ASP A 56 -8.46 -34.55 23.86
C ASP A 56 -8.61 -33.85 22.50
N ILE A 57 -7.65 -33.00 22.11
CA ILE A 57 -7.58 -32.41 20.77
C ILE A 57 -6.90 -33.33 19.74
N LEU A 58 -6.50 -34.55 20.12
CA LEU A 58 -5.86 -35.51 19.24
C LEU A 58 -6.85 -36.57 18.76
N ALA A 59 -6.76 -36.90 17.47
CA ALA A 59 -7.38 -38.06 16.88
C ALA A 59 -6.62 -39.35 17.29
N PRO A 60 -7.21 -40.55 17.11
CA PRO A 60 -6.58 -41.82 17.50
C PRO A 60 -5.24 -42.12 16.82
N ASP A 61 -4.97 -41.51 15.66
CA ASP A 61 -3.72 -41.63 14.92
C ASP A 61 -2.62 -40.63 15.37
N GLY A 62 -2.92 -39.81 16.39
CA GLY A 62 -2.03 -38.77 16.91
C GLY A 62 -2.04 -37.47 16.10
N ALA A 63 -2.90 -37.34 15.09
CA ALA A 63 -3.12 -36.08 14.38
C ALA A 63 -4.03 -35.13 15.16
N LEU A 64 -4.01 -33.85 14.80
CA LEU A 64 -4.89 -32.85 15.39
C LEU A 64 -6.35 -33.08 14.97
N ASP A 65 -7.23 -33.32 15.93
CA ASP A 65 -8.67 -33.23 15.77
C ASP A 65 -9.09 -31.74 15.77
N ARG A 66 -9.25 -31.20 14.56
CA ARG A 66 -9.60 -29.78 14.36
C ARG A 66 -10.98 -29.42 14.92
N PRO A 67 -12.05 -30.23 14.72
CA PRO A 67 -13.31 -30.02 15.42
C PRO A 67 -13.16 -29.95 16.94
N ALA A 68 -12.41 -30.87 17.56
CA ALA A 68 -12.18 -30.86 19.01
C ALA A 68 -11.42 -29.61 19.46
N LEU A 69 -10.33 -29.25 18.77
CA LEU A 69 -9.61 -28.02 19.04
C LEU A 69 -10.51 -26.79 18.87
N ALA A 70 -11.31 -26.73 17.82
CA ALA A 70 -12.21 -25.60 17.57
C ALA A 70 -13.26 -25.45 18.69
N ALA A 71 -13.85 -26.57 19.15
CA ALA A 71 -14.82 -26.56 20.25
C ALA A 71 -14.23 -25.96 21.54
N VAL A 72 -12.97 -26.27 21.85
CA VAL A 72 -12.29 -25.74 23.05
C VAL A 72 -11.76 -24.32 22.81
N ALA A 73 -11.06 -24.08 21.71
CA ALA A 73 -10.39 -22.81 21.43
C ALA A 73 -11.36 -21.66 21.15
N PHE A 74 -12.54 -21.92 20.60
CA PHE A 74 -13.56 -20.90 20.34
C PHE A 74 -14.65 -20.81 21.42
N SER A 75 -14.47 -21.51 22.55
CA SER A 75 -15.37 -21.42 23.71
C SER A 75 -15.27 -20.10 24.47
N SER A 76 -14.14 -19.40 24.38
CA SER A 76 -13.92 -18.10 25.01
C SER A 76 -12.85 -17.28 24.27
N ASP A 77 -12.86 -15.96 24.45
CA ASP A 77 -11.82 -15.08 23.90
C ASP A 77 -10.42 -15.40 24.44
N SER A 78 -10.33 -15.83 25.71
CA SER A 78 -9.05 -16.21 26.32
C SER A 78 -8.45 -17.46 25.68
N ALA A 79 -9.28 -18.46 25.37
CA ALA A 79 -8.85 -19.69 24.70
C ALA A 79 -8.42 -19.40 23.25
N ARG A 80 -9.18 -18.54 22.56
CA ARG A 80 -8.87 -18.10 21.19
C ARG A 80 -7.55 -17.32 21.14
N ALA A 81 -7.34 -16.41 22.08
CA ALA A 81 -6.09 -15.68 22.23
C ALA A 81 -4.90 -16.63 22.49
N ARG A 82 -5.09 -17.65 23.34
CA ARG A 82 -4.07 -18.67 23.60
C ARG A 82 -3.72 -19.47 22.34
N LEU A 83 -4.72 -19.94 21.59
CA LEU A 83 -4.50 -20.63 20.31
C LEU A 83 -3.66 -19.76 19.37
N ASN A 84 -4.08 -18.50 19.17
CA ASN A 84 -3.41 -17.56 18.28
C ASN A 84 -1.96 -17.28 18.72
N SER A 85 -1.70 -17.19 20.04
CA SER A 85 -0.36 -16.95 20.57
C SER A 85 0.62 -18.10 20.29
N ILE A 86 0.11 -19.32 20.08
CA ILE A 86 0.91 -20.49 19.72
C ILE A 86 1.06 -20.57 18.20
N THR A 87 -0.03 -20.43 17.46
CA THR A 87 -0.03 -20.70 16.00
C THR A 87 0.54 -19.55 15.18
N HIS A 88 0.25 -18.29 15.51
CA HIS A 88 0.66 -17.15 14.68
C HIS A 88 2.19 -17.03 14.55
N PRO A 89 3.00 -17.17 15.63
CA PRO A 89 4.46 -17.11 15.49
C PRO A 89 5.02 -18.22 14.60
N LEU A 90 4.46 -19.44 14.68
CA LEU A 90 4.90 -20.58 13.88
C LEU A 90 4.56 -20.40 12.40
N VAL A 91 3.34 -19.94 12.10
CA VAL A 91 2.94 -19.60 10.73
C VAL A 91 3.83 -18.48 10.19
N GLY A 92 4.08 -17.43 10.97
CA GLY A 92 4.95 -16.33 10.58
C GLY A 92 6.38 -16.77 10.28
N ALA A 93 6.97 -17.63 11.12
CA ALA A 93 8.29 -18.20 10.89
C ALA A 93 8.33 -19.02 9.59
N ARG A 94 7.34 -19.88 9.38
CA ARG A 94 7.24 -20.69 8.16
C ARG A 94 7.06 -19.85 6.90
N THR A 95 6.24 -18.79 6.98
CA THR A 95 6.10 -17.81 5.88
C THR A 95 7.43 -17.13 5.59
N ALA A 96 8.18 -16.72 6.61
CA ALA A 96 9.49 -16.10 6.44
C ALA A 96 10.52 -17.04 5.78
N GLU A 97 10.54 -18.32 6.17
CA GLU A 97 11.36 -19.34 5.52
C GLU A 97 11.05 -19.49 4.03
N LEU A 98 9.75 -19.60 3.69
CA LEU A 98 9.32 -19.74 2.29
C LEU A 98 9.68 -18.52 1.45
N ILE A 99 9.49 -17.31 2.01
CA ILE A 99 9.93 -16.07 1.37
C ILE A 99 11.45 -16.08 1.16
N ALA A 100 12.23 -16.45 2.18
CA ALA A 100 13.69 -16.48 2.08
C ALA A 100 14.20 -17.52 1.07
N SER A 101 13.44 -18.59 0.83
CA SER A 101 13.75 -19.63 -0.16
C SER A 101 13.35 -19.29 -1.60
N ALA A 102 12.53 -18.25 -1.79
CA ALA A 102 12.09 -17.84 -3.11
C ALA A 102 13.22 -17.15 -3.90
N ALA A 103 13.14 -17.23 -5.23
CA ALA A 103 14.12 -16.58 -6.10
C ALA A 103 14.10 -15.05 -5.91
N PRO A 104 15.23 -14.33 -6.09
CA PRO A 104 15.29 -12.88 -5.89
C PRO A 104 14.30 -12.07 -6.73
N ASP A 105 13.93 -12.59 -7.91
CA ASP A 105 12.97 -12.05 -8.87
C ASP A 105 11.55 -12.60 -8.71
N ALA A 106 11.28 -13.38 -7.65
CA ALA A 106 9.95 -13.92 -7.40
C ALA A 106 8.93 -12.83 -7.04
N ILE A 107 7.73 -13.00 -7.58
CA ILE A 107 6.50 -12.37 -7.09
C ILE A 107 5.88 -13.34 -6.09
N VAL A 108 5.90 -12.97 -4.81
CA VAL A 108 5.37 -13.78 -3.72
C VAL A 108 3.97 -13.30 -3.37
N VAL A 109 2.99 -14.19 -3.53
CA VAL A 109 1.58 -13.94 -3.20
C VAL A 109 1.27 -14.64 -1.89
N GLN A 110 0.96 -13.87 -0.85
CA GLN A 110 0.51 -14.41 0.44
C GLN A 110 -1.03 -14.40 0.45
N ASP A 111 -1.66 -15.57 0.33
CA ASP A 111 -3.11 -15.72 0.54
C ASP A 111 -3.38 -15.70 2.04
N ILE A 112 -3.93 -14.59 2.52
CA ILE A 112 -4.17 -14.33 3.94
C ILE A 112 -5.66 -13.98 4.11
N PRO A 113 -6.51 -14.95 4.53
CA PRO A 113 -7.93 -14.71 4.73
C PRO A 113 -8.24 -13.58 5.73
N LEU A 114 -7.41 -13.44 6.77
CA LEU A 114 -7.55 -12.43 7.83
C LEU A 114 -6.61 -11.23 7.65
N LEU A 115 -6.23 -10.90 6.42
CA LEU A 115 -5.29 -9.81 6.12
C LEU A 115 -5.79 -8.47 6.68
N VAL A 116 -7.09 -8.20 6.52
CA VAL A 116 -7.72 -6.93 6.90
C VAL A 116 -7.94 -6.89 8.41
N GLU A 117 -8.48 -7.98 8.94
CA GLU A 117 -8.79 -8.20 10.35
C GLU A 117 -7.55 -8.06 11.24
N ASN A 118 -6.40 -8.53 10.75
CA ASN A 118 -5.13 -8.46 11.48
C ASN A 118 -4.28 -7.23 11.12
N GLY A 119 -4.79 -6.30 10.30
CA GLY A 119 -4.08 -5.06 9.94
C GLY A 119 -2.77 -5.30 9.18
N LEU A 120 -2.69 -6.35 8.36
CA LEU A 120 -1.45 -6.77 7.69
C LEU A 120 -1.21 -6.10 6.33
N ALA A 121 -2.20 -5.37 5.80
CA ALA A 121 -2.09 -4.66 4.53
C ALA A 121 -0.82 -3.78 4.40
N PRO A 122 -0.40 -3.01 5.42
CA PRO A 122 0.79 -2.17 5.35
C PRO A 122 2.12 -2.93 5.25
N LEU A 123 2.13 -4.25 5.49
CA LEU A 123 3.32 -5.10 5.39
C LEU A 123 3.56 -5.62 3.96
N MET A 124 2.62 -5.38 3.05
CA MET A 124 2.68 -5.83 1.65
C MET A 124 3.14 -4.68 0.76
N ASN A 125 3.71 -4.98 -0.41
CA ASN A 125 3.97 -3.94 -1.41
C ASN A 125 2.67 -3.51 -2.10
N LEU A 126 1.76 -4.47 -2.31
CA LEU A 126 0.47 -4.29 -2.95
C LEU A 126 -0.55 -5.29 -2.38
N VAL A 127 -1.78 -4.85 -2.16
CA VAL A 127 -2.90 -5.71 -1.72
C VAL A 127 -3.94 -5.90 -2.81
N VAL A 128 -4.20 -7.16 -3.15
CA VAL A 128 -5.27 -7.59 -4.05
C VAL A 128 -6.44 -8.11 -3.22
N VAL A 129 -7.62 -7.52 -3.42
CA VAL A 129 -8.87 -8.00 -2.82
C VAL A 129 -9.76 -8.56 -3.92
N VAL A 130 -10.19 -9.82 -3.75
CA VAL A 130 -11.24 -10.42 -4.58
C VAL A 130 -12.59 -9.99 -4.01
N ASP A 131 -13.31 -9.17 -4.76
CA ASP A 131 -14.56 -8.54 -4.36
C ASP A 131 -15.75 -9.26 -5.02
N VAL A 132 -16.74 -9.59 -4.18
CA VAL A 132 -17.99 -10.26 -4.55
C VAL A 132 -19.02 -9.90 -3.50
N ASP A 133 -20.23 -9.54 -3.94
CA ASP A 133 -21.32 -9.22 -3.02
C ASP A 133 -21.64 -10.38 -2.05
N ALA A 134 -22.10 -10.03 -0.84
CA ALA A 134 -22.31 -11.01 0.23
C ALA A 134 -23.33 -12.10 -0.15
N GLU A 135 -24.39 -11.77 -0.87
CA GLU A 135 -25.44 -12.74 -1.23
C GLU A 135 -24.91 -13.75 -2.26
N THR A 136 -24.12 -13.31 -3.24
CA THR A 136 -23.42 -14.22 -4.16
C THR A 136 -22.44 -15.13 -3.41
N ARG A 137 -21.71 -14.61 -2.43
CA ARG A 137 -20.81 -15.43 -1.59
C ARG A 137 -21.58 -16.49 -0.81
N ILE A 138 -22.70 -16.13 -0.19
CA ILE A 138 -23.58 -17.06 0.53
C ILE A 138 -24.07 -18.15 -0.41
N ARG A 139 -24.63 -17.77 -1.57
CA ARG A 139 -25.09 -18.72 -2.60
C ARG A 139 -23.99 -19.73 -2.96
N ARG A 140 -22.77 -19.25 -3.23
CA ARG A 140 -21.63 -20.11 -3.57
C ARG A 140 -21.25 -21.09 -2.45
N LEU A 141 -21.34 -20.66 -1.19
CA LEU A 141 -21.05 -21.51 -0.04
C LEU A 141 -22.12 -22.59 0.16
N VAL A 142 -23.39 -22.26 -0.07
CA VAL A 142 -24.49 -23.22 0.00
C VAL A 142 -24.39 -24.23 -1.14
N GLU A 143 -24.34 -23.76 -2.39
CA GLU A 143 -24.41 -24.61 -3.59
C GLU A 143 -23.17 -25.49 -3.78
N PHE A 144 -21.96 -24.93 -3.61
CA PHE A 144 -20.72 -25.62 -3.97
C PHE A 144 -19.95 -26.18 -2.77
N ARG A 145 -20.24 -25.73 -1.55
CA ARG A 145 -19.57 -26.21 -0.33
C ARG A 145 -20.51 -26.94 0.64
N GLY A 146 -21.81 -26.97 0.36
CA GLY A 146 -22.81 -27.65 1.21
C GLY A 146 -22.94 -27.03 2.60
N ILE A 147 -22.54 -25.78 2.78
CA ILE A 147 -22.64 -25.08 4.06
C ILE A 147 -24.09 -24.61 4.23
N ALA A 148 -24.70 -24.87 5.38
CA ALA A 148 -26.04 -24.37 5.68
C ALA A 148 -26.08 -22.83 5.58
N GLU A 149 -27.14 -22.27 4.99
CA GLU A 149 -27.21 -20.82 4.74
C GLU A 149 -27.02 -19.99 6.03
N SER A 150 -27.63 -20.43 7.13
CA SER A 150 -27.49 -19.78 8.44
C SER A 150 -26.04 -19.77 8.95
N ASP A 151 -25.30 -20.86 8.74
CA ASP A 151 -23.87 -20.96 9.08
C ASP A 151 -23.02 -20.08 8.16
N ALA A 152 -23.30 -20.06 6.84
CA ALA A 152 -22.62 -19.20 5.89
C ALA A 152 -22.79 -17.70 6.26
N ARG A 153 -24.02 -17.28 6.58
CA ARG A 153 -24.32 -15.92 7.04
C ARG A 153 -23.61 -15.59 8.35
N ALA A 154 -23.65 -16.49 9.33
CA ALA A 154 -22.97 -16.29 10.61
C ALA A 154 -21.46 -16.09 10.41
N ARG A 155 -20.81 -16.94 9.62
CA ARG A 155 -19.37 -16.82 9.33
C ARG A 155 -19.02 -15.53 8.63
N ILE A 156 -19.74 -15.17 7.57
CA ILE A 156 -19.47 -13.93 6.82
C ILE A 156 -19.63 -12.70 7.74
N SER A 157 -20.61 -12.69 8.63
CA SER A 157 -20.85 -11.57 9.55
C SER A 157 -19.72 -11.32 10.55
N THR A 158 -18.89 -12.33 10.83
CA THR A 158 -17.73 -12.20 11.74
C THR A 158 -16.44 -11.72 11.03
N GLN A 159 -16.43 -11.67 9.70
CA GLN A 159 -15.29 -11.21 8.92
C GLN A 159 -15.33 -9.68 8.74
N ALA A 160 -14.22 -9.07 8.33
CA ALA A 160 -14.20 -7.67 7.93
C ALA A 160 -15.22 -7.40 6.81
N THR A 161 -15.85 -6.22 6.86
CA THR A 161 -16.85 -5.77 5.90
C THR A 161 -16.22 -5.48 4.54
N ASP A 162 -17.03 -5.47 3.48
CA ASP A 162 -16.54 -5.19 2.13
C ASP A 162 -15.94 -3.77 2.03
N GLU A 163 -16.50 -2.80 2.77
CA GLU A 163 -15.94 -1.46 2.90
C GLU A 163 -14.54 -1.46 3.53
N GLN A 164 -14.35 -2.21 4.62
CA GLN A 164 -13.04 -2.37 5.26
C GLN A 164 -12.03 -3.02 4.31
N ARG A 165 -12.46 -3.99 3.48
CA ARG A 165 -11.59 -4.60 2.46
C ARG A 165 -11.22 -3.63 1.34
N ARG A 166 -12.21 -2.92 0.79
CA ARG A 166 -11.97 -1.91 -0.25
C ARG A 166 -11.03 -0.80 0.23
N ALA A 167 -11.15 -0.38 1.49
CA ALA A 167 -10.27 0.64 2.07
C ALA A 167 -8.78 0.28 2.01
N VAL A 168 -8.44 -1.00 2.13
CA VAL A 168 -7.04 -1.49 2.10
C VAL A 168 -6.61 -2.06 0.74
N ALA A 169 -7.51 -2.16 -0.23
CA ALA A 169 -7.22 -2.73 -1.55
C ALA A 169 -6.45 -1.74 -2.44
N ASP A 170 -5.29 -2.16 -2.96
CA ASP A 170 -4.62 -1.46 -4.06
C ASP A 170 -5.15 -1.91 -5.42
N VAL A 171 -5.71 -3.12 -5.47
CA VAL A 171 -6.43 -3.71 -6.60
C VAL A 171 -7.69 -4.38 -6.08
N LEU A 172 -8.84 -4.05 -6.68
CA LEU A 172 -10.10 -4.78 -6.50
C LEU A 172 -10.35 -5.61 -7.75
N LEU A 173 -10.46 -6.93 -7.57
CA LEU A 173 -10.83 -7.85 -8.63
C LEU A 173 -12.27 -8.28 -8.43
N ASP A 174 -13.17 -7.83 -9.30
CA ASP A 174 -14.56 -8.26 -9.30
C ASP A 174 -14.68 -9.71 -9.80
N ASN A 175 -15.18 -10.59 -8.95
CA ASN A 175 -15.43 -11.99 -9.27
C ASN A 175 -16.93 -12.34 -9.19
N SER A 176 -17.81 -11.38 -9.51
CA SER A 176 -19.26 -11.56 -9.57
C SER A 176 -19.72 -12.22 -10.88
N GLY A 177 -18.94 -12.08 -11.95
CA GLY A 177 -19.19 -12.67 -13.27
C GLY A 177 -18.80 -14.15 -13.42
N PRO A 178 -18.79 -14.66 -14.67
CA PRO A 178 -18.29 -15.99 -15.02
C PRO A 178 -16.79 -16.15 -14.69
N ALA A 179 -16.35 -17.40 -14.50
CA ALA A 179 -14.97 -17.70 -14.08
C ALA A 179 -13.92 -17.20 -15.09
N GLU A 180 -14.22 -17.24 -16.38
CA GLU A 180 -13.31 -16.80 -17.44
C GLU A 180 -13.01 -15.28 -17.35
N SER A 181 -13.95 -14.50 -16.81
CA SER A 181 -13.79 -13.05 -16.64
C SER A 181 -12.71 -12.70 -15.61
N ILE A 182 -12.66 -13.44 -14.51
CA ILE A 182 -11.67 -13.19 -13.44
C ILE A 182 -10.28 -13.64 -13.89
N GLU A 183 -10.16 -14.75 -14.63
CA GLU A 183 -8.85 -15.19 -15.13
C GLU A 183 -8.21 -14.18 -16.07
N LYS A 184 -9.01 -13.60 -16.99
CA LYS A 184 -8.54 -12.52 -17.87
C LYS A 184 -8.04 -11.32 -17.07
N SER A 185 -8.82 -10.89 -16.08
CA SER A 185 -8.48 -9.74 -15.22
C SER A 185 -7.19 -9.97 -14.43
N VAL A 186 -6.94 -11.20 -13.98
CA VAL A 186 -5.70 -11.57 -13.28
C VAL A 186 -4.50 -11.55 -14.22
N ARG A 187 -4.65 -12.02 -15.47
CA ARG A 187 -3.58 -11.97 -16.48
C ARG A 187 -3.23 -10.54 -16.86
N GLU A 188 -4.23 -9.68 -17.08
CA GLU A 188 -4.03 -8.24 -17.32
C GLU A 188 -3.32 -7.58 -16.12
N LEU A 189 -3.77 -7.84 -14.90
CA LEU A 189 -3.11 -7.35 -13.69
C LEU A 189 -1.64 -7.78 -13.63
N TRP A 190 -1.34 -9.02 -14.00
CA TRP A 190 0.02 -9.55 -14.03
C TRP A 190 0.89 -8.80 -15.04
N ASP A 191 0.46 -8.74 -16.29
CA ASP A 191 1.24 -8.19 -17.40
C ASP A 191 1.43 -6.68 -17.28
N GLU A 192 0.38 -5.95 -16.88
CA GLU A 192 0.38 -4.49 -16.89
C GLU A 192 0.90 -3.87 -15.59
N ARG A 193 0.85 -4.61 -14.47
CA ARG A 193 1.20 -4.05 -13.15
C ARG A 193 2.17 -4.89 -12.34
N LEU A 194 1.89 -6.18 -12.09
CA LEU A 194 2.71 -6.97 -11.17
C LEU A 194 4.11 -7.26 -11.71
N ALA A 195 4.22 -7.72 -12.95
CA ALA A 195 5.52 -8.02 -13.56
C ALA A 195 6.37 -6.76 -13.76
N PRO A 196 5.85 -5.62 -14.28
CA PRO A 196 6.62 -4.39 -14.34
C PRO A 196 6.98 -3.83 -12.96
N PHE A 197 6.10 -3.96 -11.94
CA PHE A 197 6.42 -3.54 -10.58
C PHE A 197 7.55 -4.37 -9.98
N GLU A 198 7.55 -5.70 -10.14
CA GLU A 198 8.68 -6.54 -9.73
C GLU A 198 9.98 -6.09 -10.38
N ALA A 199 9.97 -5.91 -11.70
CA ALA A 199 11.16 -5.56 -12.46
C ALA A 199 11.74 -4.21 -11.99
N ASN A 200 10.87 -3.21 -11.81
CA ASN A 200 11.21 -1.90 -11.27
C ASN A 200 11.78 -2.01 -9.84
N LEU A 201 11.12 -2.77 -8.96
CA LEU A 201 11.55 -2.99 -7.58
C LEU A 201 12.94 -3.64 -7.52
N ARG A 202 13.17 -4.68 -8.31
CA ARG A 202 14.45 -5.39 -8.38
C ARG A 202 15.56 -4.53 -8.96
N ALA A 203 15.25 -3.69 -9.93
CA ALA A 203 16.21 -2.73 -10.48
C ALA A 203 16.48 -1.53 -9.53
N GLY A 204 15.68 -1.36 -8.47
CA GLY A 204 15.74 -0.16 -7.64
C GLY A 204 15.31 1.08 -8.42
N GLU A 205 14.43 0.90 -9.41
CA GLU A 205 13.94 1.95 -10.29
C GLU A 205 12.45 2.24 -10.01
N PRO A 206 12.05 3.50 -9.84
CA PRO A 206 10.66 3.89 -9.86
C PRO A 206 10.04 3.77 -11.24
N ALA A 207 8.73 3.57 -11.27
CA ALA A 207 7.97 3.39 -12.49
C ALA A 207 8.10 4.59 -13.44
N ARG A 208 8.27 4.28 -14.73
CA ARG A 208 8.32 5.29 -15.79
C ARG A 208 6.96 5.98 -15.91
N ARG A 209 6.98 7.30 -16.09
CA ARG A 209 5.80 8.11 -16.39
C ARG A 209 5.96 8.64 -17.80
N THR A 210 5.04 8.28 -18.68
CA THR A 210 5.13 8.64 -20.11
C THR A 210 4.32 9.87 -20.47
N GLU A 211 3.38 10.29 -19.62
CA GLU A 211 2.47 11.39 -19.95
C GLU A 211 2.40 12.45 -18.85
N VAL A 212 2.43 13.71 -19.28
CA VAL A 212 2.13 14.87 -18.44
C VAL A 212 0.70 15.31 -18.73
N ARG A 213 -0.25 14.64 -18.08
CA ARG A 213 -1.68 14.90 -18.25
C ARG A 213 -2.36 15.22 -16.93
N LEU A 214 -3.23 16.24 -16.93
CA LEU A 214 -4.12 16.55 -15.84
C LEU A 214 -5.42 15.75 -15.98
N VAL A 215 -5.82 15.11 -14.89
CA VAL A 215 -7.11 14.42 -14.78
C VAL A 215 -8.04 15.17 -13.85
N ALA A 216 -9.34 14.88 -13.97
CA ALA A 216 -10.33 15.35 -13.02
C ALA A 216 -9.99 14.84 -11.59
N PRO A 217 -10.41 15.54 -10.54
CA PRO A 217 -10.21 15.09 -9.16
C PRO A 217 -10.78 13.68 -8.96
N ASP A 218 -9.94 12.74 -8.53
CA ASP A 218 -10.35 11.38 -8.19
C ASP A 218 -10.73 11.34 -6.69
N PRO A 219 -11.98 10.98 -6.33
CA PRO A 219 -12.37 10.84 -4.93
C PRO A 219 -11.55 9.79 -4.17
N GLU A 220 -10.94 8.83 -4.86
CA GLU A 220 -10.15 7.75 -4.26
C GLU A 220 -8.73 8.17 -3.88
N TRP A 221 -8.23 9.33 -4.32
CA TRP A 221 -6.85 9.76 -4.02
C TRP A 221 -6.56 9.81 -2.52
N SER A 222 -7.52 10.23 -1.70
CA SER A 222 -7.34 10.26 -0.24
C SER A 222 -7.22 8.85 0.36
N ALA A 223 -8.02 7.89 -0.13
CA ALA A 223 -7.94 6.50 0.30
C ALA A 223 -6.62 5.84 -0.14
N GLN A 224 -6.21 6.07 -1.40
CA GLN A 224 -4.94 5.61 -1.95
C GLN A 224 -3.75 6.20 -1.16
N ALA A 225 -3.77 7.49 -0.84
CA ALA A 225 -2.73 8.12 -0.03
C ALA A 225 -2.66 7.53 1.38
N ARG A 226 -3.79 7.23 2.03
CA ARG A 226 -3.80 6.55 3.34
C ARG A 226 -3.14 5.18 3.29
N ARG A 227 -3.37 4.38 2.25
CA ARG A 227 -2.71 3.07 2.07
C ARG A 227 -1.19 3.20 1.94
N LEU A 228 -0.74 4.16 1.11
CA LEU A 228 0.68 4.45 0.95
C LEU A 228 1.31 4.93 2.26
N ILE A 229 0.66 5.86 2.97
CA ILE A 229 1.11 6.37 4.28
C ILE A 229 1.27 5.23 5.28
N ALA A 230 0.32 4.29 5.35
CA ALA A 230 0.41 3.14 6.25
C ALA A 230 1.65 2.27 5.93
N ARG A 231 1.93 2.00 4.65
CA ARG A 231 3.15 1.29 4.21
C ARG A 231 4.43 2.04 4.58
N LEU A 232 4.44 3.36 4.39
CA LEU A 232 5.58 4.20 4.74
C LEU A 232 5.84 4.21 6.26
N TRP A 233 4.80 4.20 7.09
CA TRP A 233 4.95 4.10 8.55
C TRP A 233 5.65 2.80 8.96
N VAL A 234 5.29 1.67 8.36
CA VAL A 234 5.97 0.39 8.59
C VAL A 234 7.44 0.47 8.19
N ALA A 235 7.74 1.04 7.02
CA ALA A 235 9.11 1.12 6.50
C ALA A 235 10.02 2.08 7.30
N CYS A 236 9.48 3.19 7.80
CA CYS A 236 10.26 4.20 8.50
C CYS A 236 10.38 3.93 10.01
N GLY A 237 9.43 3.20 10.59
CA GLY A 237 9.35 2.99 12.04
C GLY A 237 9.34 4.32 12.80
N SER A 238 10.10 4.39 13.90
CA SER A 238 10.18 5.58 14.76
C SER A 238 11.02 6.72 14.19
N ALA A 239 11.68 6.54 13.04
CA ALA A 239 12.47 7.61 12.42
C ALA A 239 11.58 8.69 11.77
N ALA A 240 10.36 8.33 11.35
CA ALA A 240 9.35 9.28 10.90
C ALA A 240 8.62 9.90 12.10
N THR A 241 8.52 11.23 12.14
CA THR A 241 7.74 11.95 13.16
C THR A 241 6.30 12.21 12.71
N ARG A 242 6.08 12.32 11.40
CA ARG A 242 4.78 12.44 10.73
C ARG A 242 4.91 12.10 9.26
N ILE A 243 3.81 11.63 8.67
CA ILE A 243 3.69 11.36 7.24
C ILE A 243 2.38 11.97 6.74
N ASP A 244 2.46 12.84 5.74
CA ASP A 244 1.34 13.65 5.27
C ASP A 244 1.09 13.47 3.78
N HIS A 245 -0.20 13.44 3.38
CA HIS A 245 -0.60 13.65 1.99
C HIS A 245 -0.51 15.14 1.66
N ILE A 246 0.32 15.47 0.67
CA ILE A 246 0.61 16.83 0.22
C ILE A 246 0.38 16.95 -1.29
N GLY A 247 0.76 18.09 -1.88
CA GLY A 247 0.64 18.31 -3.32
C GLY A 247 -0.80 18.48 -3.78
N SER A 248 -1.01 18.42 -5.10
CA SER A 248 -2.31 18.76 -5.70
C SER A 248 -3.39 17.72 -5.41
N THR A 249 -3.04 16.44 -5.34
CA THR A 249 -4.01 15.35 -5.09
C THR A 249 -4.54 15.37 -3.65
N ALA A 250 -3.91 16.15 -2.76
CA ALA A 250 -4.41 16.41 -1.41
C ALA A 250 -5.39 17.60 -1.35
N VAL A 251 -5.60 18.34 -2.43
CA VAL A 251 -6.49 19.51 -2.46
C VAL A 251 -7.82 19.10 -3.12
N PRO A 252 -8.96 19.18 -2.40
CA PRO A 252 -10.27 18.88 -2.98
C PRO A 252 -10.55 19.72 -4.23
N ASP A 253 -11.24 19.11 -5.20
CA ASP A 253 -11.71 19.74 -6.43
C ASP A 253 -10.62 20.32 -7.35
N LEU A 254 -9.34 20.00 -7.13
CA LEU A 254 -8.23 20.48 -7.96
C LEU A 254 -7.80 19.42 -8.99
N PRO A 255 -8.04 19.60 -10.30
CA PRO A 255 -7.47 18.75 -11.33
C PRO A 255 -5.95 18.67 -11.22
N ALA A 256 -5.41 17.47 -11.39
CA ALA A 256 -4.00 17.20 -11.13
C ALA A 256 -3.43 16.11 -12.03
N LYS A 257 -2.09 16.06 -12.11
CA LYS A 257 -1.42 14.84 -12.58
C LYS A 257 -1.78 13.75 -11.59
N ASP A 258 -2.08 12.55 -12.09
CA ASP A 258 -2.44 11.40 -11.27
C ASP A 258 -1.20 10.80 -10.59
N VAL A 259 -0.67 11.57 -9.65
CA VAL A 259 0.52 11.27 -8.85
C VAL A 259 0.25 11.73 -7.43
N ILE A 260 0.38 10.80 -6.48
CA ILE A 260 0.25 11.12 -5.06
C ILE A 260 1.59 11.67 -4.55
N ASP A 261 1.59 12.86 -3.95
CA ASP A 261 2.76 13.41 -3.26
C ASP A 261 2.61 13.20 -1.75
N LEU A 262 3.59 12.59 -1.12
CA LEU A 262 3.65 12.33 0.32
C LEU A 262 4.88 12.99 0.91
N GLN A 263 4.78 13.44 2.16
CA GLN A 263 5.93 13.97 2.91
C GLN A 263 6.13 13.16 4.19
N ILE A 264 7.34 12.61 4.36
CA ILE A 264 7.85 12.08 5.62
C ILE A 264 8.67 13.19 6.28
N THR A 265 8.34 13.51 7.53
CA THR A 265 9.13 14.45 8.34
C THR A 265 10.05 13.68 9.28
N VAL A 266 11.34 14.02 9.27
CA VAL A 266 12.40 13.36 10.05
C VAL A 266 13.17 14.37 10.91
N ALA A 267 13.92 13.88 11.89
CA ALA A 267 14.76 14.73 12.74
C ALA A 267 15.95 15.35 11.99
N ASP A 268 16.57 14.59 11.08
CA ASP A 268 17.71 15.01 10.27
C ASP A 268 17.84 14.14 9.00
N LEU A 269 18.79 14.46 8.11
CA LEU A 269 19.02 13.71 6.88
C LEU A 269 19.68 12.34 7.11
N ALA A 270 20.37 12.13 8.24
CA ALA A 270 20.95 10.83 8.57
C ALA A 270 19.83 9.81 8.89
N ALA A 271 18.78 10.24 9.59
CA ALA A 271 17.56 9.46 9.78
C ALA A 271 16.91 9.12 8.44
N ALA A 272 16.81 10.09 7.50
CA ALA A 272 16.30 9.84 6.15
C ALA A 272 17.10 8.77 5.39
N ASP A 273 18.43 8.83 5.50
CA ASP A 273 19.32 7.88 4.85
C ASP A 273 19.27 6.49 5.52
N GLY A 274 19.01 6.42 6.83
CA GLY A 274 18.95 5.18 7.61
C GLY A 274 17.80 4.23 7.24
N PHE A 275 16.67 4.74 6.72
CA PHE A 275 15.56 3.91 6.25
C PHE A 275 15.44 3.83 4.72
N ARG A 276 16.45 4.30 3.98
CA ARG A 276 16.43 4.31 2.51
C ARG A 276 16.12 2.95 1.91
N ASP A 277 16.81 1.91 2.38
CA ASP A 277 16.67 0.56 1.85
C ASP A 277 15.33 -0.08 2.25
N ALA A 278 14.82 0.26 3.44
CA ALA A 278 13.49 -0.16 3.87
C ALA A 278 12.39 0.45 2.99
N LEU A 279 12.51 1.73 2.61
CA LEU A 279 11.61 2.36 1.63
C LEU A 279 11.72 1.71 0.25
N ALA A 280 12.94 1.43 -0.22
CA ALA A 280 13.15 0.74 -1.49
C ALA A 280 12.46 -0.63 -1.49
N ALA A 281 12.67 -1.44 -0.43
CA ALA A 281 12.02 -2.73 -0.24
C ALA A 281 10.49 -2.63 -0.14
N ALA A 282 9.96 -1.52 0.37
CA ALA A 282 8.52 -1.23 0.43
C ALA A 282 7.93 -0.80 -0.93
N GLY A 283 8.74 -0.58 -1.97
CA GLY A 283 8.29 -0.17 -3.30
C GLY A 283 8.62 1.27 -3.67
N PHE A 284 9.46 1.96 -2.89
CA PHE A 284 9.80 3.36 -3.08
C PHE A 284 11.32 3.58 -3.20
N PRO A 285 11.95 3.17 -4.32
CA PRO A 285 13.36 3.44 -4.54
C PRO A 285 13.69 4.94 -4.55
N VAL A 286 14.92 5.25 -4.12
CA VAL A 286 15.44 6.62 -4.02
C VAL A 286 15.72 7.21 -5.41
N ARG A 287 15.54 8.52 -5.55
CA ARG A 287 15.99 9.33 -6.68
C ARG A 287 17.29 10.05 -6.30
N PRO A 288 18.47 9.45 -6.54
CA PRO A 288 19.73 9.96 -5.99
C PRO A 288 20.13 11.34 -6.55
N ARG A 289 19.64 11.70 -7.74
CA ARG A 289 19.93 12.99 -8.38
C ARG A 289 19.17 14.17 -7.76
N ILE A 290 18.13 13.92 -6.97
CA ILE A 290 17.29 14.97 -6.38
C ILE A 290 17.55 15.03 -4.88
N THR A 291 18.38 15.99 -4.47
CA THR A 291 18.84 16.17 -3.09
C THR A 291 18.30 17.43 -2.42
N GLY A 292 17.52 18.25 -3.13
CA GLY A 292 16.92 19.46 -2.60
C GLY A 292 15.64 19.86 -3.32
N ASP A 293 14.90 20.79 -2.74
CA ASP A 293 13.91 21.61 -3.45
C ASP A 293 14.57 22.87 -4.03
N ASN A 294 13.86 23.56 -4.92
CA ASN A 294 14.31 24.86 -5.44
C ASN A 294 14.25 25.90 -4.32
N PRO A 295 15.36 26.58 -3.99
CA PRO A 295 15.40 27.58 -2.94
C PRO A 295 14.43 28.73 -3.18
N LYS A 296 13.85 29.24 -2.10
CA LYS A 296 13.03 30.47 -2.05
C LYS A 296 13.59 31.41 -0.99
N PRO A 297 13.42 32.74 -1.13
CA PRO A 297 13.78 33.69 -0.09
C PRO A 297 13.16 33.32 1.26
N THR A 298 13.97 33.32 2.31
CA THR A 298 13.56 33.07 3.70
C THR A 298 14.12 34.16 4.63
N PRO A 299 13.64 34.29 5.87
CA PRO A 299 14.26 35.20 6.84
C PRO A 299 15.75 34.91 7.08
N GLU A 300 16.13 33.63 7.09
CA GLU A 300 17.52 33.18 7.30
C GLU A 300 18.39 33.31 6.03
N ASP A 301 17.79 33.23 4.85
CA ASP A 301 18.42 33.44 3.55
C ASP A 301 17.53 34.31 2.63
N PRO A 302 17.59 35.65 2.77
CA PRO A 302 16.76 36.57 1.99
C PRO A 302 17.06 36.54 0.49
N ALA A 303 18.25 36.08 0.09
CA ALA A 303 18.62 35.94 -1.31
C ALA A 303 17.99 34.69 -1.95
N GLY A 304 17.58 33.70 -1.14
CA GLY A 304 17.03 32.43 -1.65
C GLY A 304 18.04 31.65 -2.48
N THR A 305 19.30 31.63 -2.06
CA THR A 305 20.40 30.98 -2.79
C THR A 305 21.01 29.80 -2.04
N ASP A 306 20.75 29.67 -0.74
CA ASP A 306 21.28 28.59 0.07
C ASP A 306 20.48 27.30 -0.14
N ALA A 307 20.97 26.46 -1.06
CA ALA A 307 20.40 25.16 -1.33
C ALA A 307 20.45 24.18 -0.15
N THR A 308 21.31 24.42 0.85
CA THR A 308 21.45 23.51 2.00
C THR A 308 20.25 23.55 2.93
N LEU A 309 19.58 24.71 3.05
CA LEU A 309 18.32 24.86 3.79
C LEU A 309 17.17 24.07 3.17
N TRP A 310 17.27 23.77 1.89
CA TRP A 310 16.26 23.07 1.10
C TRP A 310 16.59 21.60 0.83
N ALA A 311 17.61 21.07 1.51
CA ALA A 311 18.02 19.69 1.36
C ALA A 311 16.91 18.69 1.76
N LYS A 312 16.78 17.62 0.98
CA LYS A 312 15.80 16.55 1.15
C LYS A 312 16.32 15.21 0.62
N ARG A 313 15.50 14.16 0.77
CA ARG A 313 15.55 12.97 -0.11
C ARG A 313 14.23 12.85 -0.86
N LEU A 314 14.29 12.29 -2.06
CA LEU A 314 13.11 11.95 -2.84
C LEU A 314 13.14 10.46 -3.14
N HIS A 315 12.02 9.80 -2.86
CA HIS A 315 11.74 8.44 -3.30
C HIS A 315 10.52 8.47 -4.21
N MET A 316 10.38 7.48 -5.08
CA MET A 316 9.24 7.39 -5.99
C MET A 316 8.76 5.95 -6.08
N SER A 317 7.46 5.78 -6.30
CA SER A 317 6.83 4.46 -6.44
C SER A 317 7.40 3.68 -7.63
N ALA A 318 7.75 2.41 -7.41
CA ALA A 318 8.07 1.42 -8.44
C ALA A 318 6.82 0.76 -9.05
N ASP A 319 5.63 0.97 -8.45
CA ASP A 319 4.35 0.47 -8.96
C ASP A 319 3.84 1.36 -10.12
N PRO A 320 3.72 0.83 -11.35
CA PRO A 320 3.20 1.60 -12.48
C PRO A 320 1.72 1.94 -12.32
N GLY A 321 0.94 1.12 -11.59
CA GLY A 321 -0.48 1.35 -11.37
C GLY A 321 -0.76 2.38 -10.29
N ARG A 322 0.24 2.71 -9.43
CA ARG A 322 0.10 3.86 -8.53
C ARG A 322 1.36 4.73 -8.42
N PRO A 323 1.49 5.73 -9.30
CA PRO A 323 2.53 6.74 -9.21
C PRO A 323 2.46 7.52 -7.90
N ALA A 324 3.58 7.56 -7.18
CA ALA A 324 3.72 8.41 -6.00
C ALA A 324 5.13 9.00 -5.91
N ASN A 325 5.22 10.19 -5.32
CA ASN A 325 6.46 10.83 -4.90
C ASN A 325 6.47 10.88 -3.36
N VAL A 326 7.57 10.49 -2.75
CA VAL A 326 7.74 10.46 -1.29
C VAL A 326 8.92 11.36 -0.94
N HIS A 327 8.59 12.55 -0.46
CA HIS A 327 9.55 13.56 -0.04
C HIS A 327 9.94 13.32 1.42
N VAL A 328 11.24 13.23 1.71
CA VAL A 328 11.73 13.14 3.08
C VAL A 328 12.42 14.45 3.44
N ARG A 329 11.85 15.18 4.40
CA ARG A 329 12.32 16.51 4.79
C ARG A 329 12.54 16.63 6.28
N VAL A 330 13.54 17.42 6.66
CA VAL A 330 13.89 17.68 8.06
C VAL A 330 12.83 18.55 8.73
N ALA A 331 12.44 18.20 9.95
CA ALA A 331 11.49 18.96 10.74
C ALA A 331 11.90 20.43 10.85
N GLY A 332 10.96 21.34 10.55
CA GLY A 332 11.22 22.78 10.61
C GLY A 332 11.94 23.37 9.41
N SER A 333 12.43 22.57 8.46
CA SER A 333 13.05 23.12 7.25
C SER A 333 12.03 23.91 6.40
N PRO A 334 12.47 24.92 5.62
CA PRO A 334 11.59 25.66 4.72
C PRO A 334 10.76 24.75 3.81
N GLY A 335 11.38 23.75 3.18
CA GLY A 335 10.67 22.80 2.30
C GLY A 335 9.65 21.94 3.05
N GLN A 336 9.96 21.51 4.27
CA GLN A 336 9.05 20.72 5.11
C GLN A 336 7.79 21.51 5.47
N ARG A 337 7.97 22.76 5.91
CA ARG A 337 6.85 23.65 6.28
C ARG A 337 6.02 24.04 5.07
N TYR A 338 6.68 24.41 3.97
CA TYR A 338 6.01 24.90 2.78
C TYR A 338 5.09 23.86 2.14
N ALA A 339 5.50 22.59 2.08
CA ALA A 339 4.68 21.56 1.46
C ALA A 339 3.33 21.34 2.16
N LEU A 340 3.30 21.48 3.50
CA LEU A 340 2.08 21.42 4.30
C LEU A 340 1.26 22.69 4.14
N LEU A 341 1.93 23.83 4.28
CA LEU A 341 1.33 25.15 4.17
C LEU A 341 0.65 25.36 2.82
N PHE A 342 1.35 25.03 1.72
CA PHE A 342 0.84 25.18 0.36
C PHE A 342 -0.46 24.39 0.14
N ARG A 343 -0.52 23.15 0.63
CA ARG A 343 -1.75 22.32 0.60
C ARG A 343 -2.88 23.01 1.36
N ASP A 344 -2.62 23.45 2.58
CA ASP A 344 -3.67 23.99 3.47
C ASP A 344 -4.15 25.37 3.01
N TRP A 345 -3.26 26.19 2.44
CA TRP A 345 -3.60 27.44 1.77
C TRP A 345 -4.52 27.19 0.58
N LEU A 346 -4.15 26.30 -0.35
CA LEU A 346 -4.98 25.99 -1.53
C LEU A 346 -6.33 25.37 -1.18
N ARG A 347 -6.44 24.66 -0.05
CA ARG A 347 -7.73 24.17 0.46
C ARG A 347 -8.63 25.34 0.90
N ALA A 348 -8.06 26.33 1.57
CA ALA A 348 -8.80 27.45 2.14
C ALA A 348 -9.04 28.62 1.17
N ASP A 349 -8.27 28.73 0.10
CA ASP A 349 -8.31 29.86 -0.84
C ASP A 349 -8.70 29.40 -2.26
N PRO A 350 -9.99 29.53 -2.65
CA PRO A 350 -10.47 29.16 -3.97
C PRO A 350 -9.83 29.98 -5.11
N ALA A 351 -9.47 31.24 -4.86
CA ALA A 351 -8.87 32.11 -5.89
C ALA A 351 -7.45 31.64 -6.21
N ALA A 352 -6.64 31.39 -5.18
CA ALA A 352 -5.32 30.80 -5.32
C ALA A 352 -5.37 29.43 -6.02
N ARG A 353 -6.35 28.60 -5.67
CA ARG A 353 -6.56 27.29 -6.32
C ARG A 353 -6.89 27.41 -7.80
N ALA A 354 -7.74 28.37 -8.18
CA ALA A 354 -8.09 28.63 -9.57
C ALA A 354 -6.88 29.15 -10.38
N GLU A 355 -6.09 30.06 -9.81
CA GLU A 355 -4.85 30.57 -10.41
C GLU A 355 -3.84 29.45 -10.63
N TYR A 356 -3.63 28.60 -9.61
CA TYR A 356 -2.71 27.47 -9.72
C TYR A 356 -3.16 26.46 -10.78
N LEU A 357 -4.46 26.22 -10.93
CA LEU A 357 -4.99 25.37 -12.00
C LEU A 357 -4.69 25.96 -13.39
N ALA A 358 -4.81 27.28 -13.57
CA ALA A 358 -4.48 27.93 -14.84
C ALA A 358 -3.00 27.74 -15.20
N VAL A 359 -2.10 27.89 -14.22
CA VAL A 359 -0.66 27.63 -14.34
C VAL A 359 -0.38 26.17 -14.71
N LYS A 360 -1.05 25.21 -14.06
CA LYS A 360 -0.89 23.77 -14.39
C LYS A 360 -1.35 23.45 -15.81
N ARG A 361 -2.44 24.05 -16.29
CA ARG A 361 -2.93 23.88 -17.67
C ARG A 361 -1.98 24.51 -18.69
N ALA A 362 -1.32 25.62 -18.35
CA ALA A 362 -0.28 26.19 -19.19
C ALA A 362 0.93 25.25 -19.29
N GLY A 363 1.38 24.68 -18.17
CA GLY A 363 2.46 23.69 -18.17
C GLY A 363 2.11 22.41 -18.93
N GLU A 364 0.88 21.90 -18.82
CA GLU A 364 0.42 20.75 -19.61
C GLU A 364 0.48 21.04 -21.11
N ARG A 365 0.02 22.23 -21.56
CA ARG A 365 0.13 22.64 -22.96
C ARG A 365 1.58 22.76 -23.43
N ALA A 366 2.47 23.27 -22.58
CA ALA A 366 3.90 23.36 -22.90
C ALA A 366 4.50 21.96 -23.11
N ALA A 367 4.13 21.00 -22.27
CA ALA A 367 4.60 19.62 -22.37
C ALA A 367 4.21 18.92 -23.68
N LEU A 368 3.11 19.28 -24.33
CA LEU A 368 2.65 18.66 -25.59
C LEU A 368 3.61 18.85 -26.76
N ALA A 369 4.54 19.80 -26.69
CA ALA A 369 5.54 20.04 -27.72
C ALA A 369 6.80 19.17 -27.57
N HIS A 370 6.86 18.32 -26.54
CA HIS A 370 8.03 17.54 -26.16
C HIS A 370 7.64 16.09 -25.85
N ASP A 371 8.63 15.20 -25.85
CA ASP A 371 8.45 13.79 -25.51
C ASP A 371 9.29 13.41 -24.29
N GLY A 372 8.82 12.44 -23.51
CA GLY A 372 9.60 11.82 -22.43
C GLY A 372 10.04 12.82 -21.34
N PRO A 373 11.33 12.82 -20.93
CA PRO A 373 11.85 13.72 -19.89
C PRO A 373 11.66 15.20 -20.21
N ASP A 374 11.84 15.60 -21.48
CA ASP A 374 11.76 17.00 -21.90
C ASP A 374 10.35 17.57 -21.70
N ALA A 375 9.31 16.73 -21.82
CA ALA A 375 7.93 17.12 -21.53
C ALA A 375 7.71 17.42 -20.04
N ILE A 376 8.39 16.68 -19.15
CA ILE A 376 8.34 16.91 -17.71
C ILE A 376 9.05 18.22 -17.38
N ASP A 377 10.23 18.46 -17.97
CA ASP A 377 11.00 19.68 -17.74
C ASP A 377 10.23 20.91 -18.23
N ALA A 378 9.68 20.87 -19.46
CA ALA A 378 8.82 21.94 -19.98
C ALA A 378 7.60 22.24 -19.09
N TYR A 379 6.98 21.20 -18.51
CA TYR A 379 5.90 21.35 -17.54
C TYR A 379 6.36 22.03 -16.25
N LEU A 380 7.52 21.67 -15.72
CA LEU A 380 8.05 22.20 -14.47
C LEU A 380 8.53 23.64 -14.64
N ASP A 381 9.28 23.93 -15.70
CA ASP A 381 9.82 25.26 -16.02
C ASP A 381 8.72 26.30 -16.20
N ASN A 382 7.58 25.91 -16.77
CA ASN A 382 6.43 26.80 -16.91
C ASN A 382 5.79 27.17 -15.56
N LYS A 383 5.89 26.27 -14.56
CA LYS A 383 5.27 26.45 -13.25
C LYS A 383 6.18 27.13 -12.24
N GLU A 384 7.49 26.93 -12.36
CA GLU A 384 8.45 27.35 -11.34
C GLU A 384 8.38 28.85 -11.00
N PRO A 385 8.28 29.79 -11.96
CA PRO A 385 8.19 31.21 -11.65
C PRO A 385 6.97 31.59 -10.81
N TRP A 386 5.88 30.83 -10.93
CA TRP A 386 4.67 31.07 -10.12
C TRP A 386 4.89 30.69 -8.65
N PHE A 387 5.73 29.69 -8.37
CA PHE A 387 6.00 29.24 -7.01
C PHE A 387 6.79 30.25 -6.18
N ASP A 388 7.56 31.13 -6.80
CA ASP A 388 8.27 32.21 -6.11
C ASP A 388 7.28 33.14 -5.39
N SER A 389 6.27 33.63 -6.13
CA SER A 389 5.20 34.44 -5.54
C SER A 389 4.25 33.62 -4.65
N ALA A 390 3.98 32.37 -4.99
CA ALA A 390 3.10 31.52 -4.19
C ALA A 390 3.68 31.24 -2.78
N TYR A 391 5.00 31.12 -2.66
CA TYR A 391 5.67 30.92 -1.37
C TYR A 391 5.37 32.05 -0.39
N GLU A 392 5.58 33.30 -0.82
CA GLU A 392 5.32 34.49 -0.01
C GLU A 392 3.84 34.64 0.34
N ARG A 393 2.95 34.42 -0.63
CA ARG A 393 1.49 34.52 -0.41
C ARG A 393 0.98 33.48 0.59
N ALA A 394 1.45 32.25 0.48
CA ALA A 394 1.08 31.20 1.43
C ALA A 394 1.61 31.52 2.84
N ALA A 395 2.83 32.05 2.96
CA ALA A 395 3.39 32.48 4.24
C ALA A 395 2.59 33.64 4.86
N ALA A 396 2.22 34.64 4.05
CA ALA A 396 1.37 35.76 4.49
C ALA A 396 -0.02 35.29 4.95
N TRP A 397 -0.62 34.34 4.24
CA TRP A 397 -1.89 33.72 4.63
C TRP A 397 -1.80 33.00 5.98
N ALA A 398 -0.69 32.32 6.26
CA ALA A 398 -0.47 31.65 7.54
C ALA A 398 -0.30 32.64 8.69
N ALA A 399 0.44 33.73 8.47
CA ALA A 399 0.68 34.75 9.49
C ALA A 399 -0.57 35.57 9.84
N ALA A 400 -1.59 35.60 8.97
CA ALA A 400 -2.84 36.30 9.18
C ALA A 400 -3.88 35.51 10.01
N ARG A 401 -3.53 34.35 10.56
CA ARG A 401 -4.38 33.45 11.34
C ARG A 401 -3.74 33.11 12.66
#